data_AF-A0A851NQY4-F1
#
_entry.id   AF-A0A851NQY4-F1
#
_cell.length_a   1.000
_cell.length_b   1.000
_cell.length_c   1.000
_cell.angle_alpha   90.00
_cell.angle_beta   90.00
_cell.angle_gamma   90.00
#
_symmetry.space_group_name_H-M   'P 1'
#
loop_
_entity.id
_entity.type
_entity.pdbx_description
1 polymer ?
#
loop_
_entity_poly.entity_id
_entity_poly.type
_entity_poly.pdbx_seq_one_letter_code
_entity_poly.pdbx_strand_id
1 'polypeptide(L)'
;CIPLRPESQKLFALEWENPQSGRKIQLAWTVLPQGFKNSPTIFETQLVKDLEQWERPKGKGTVLQYVDDILVATKTREQCLTWTISLLNYLGTVGYRVSHSKAQIGHQQVTYLEFELSGGERTLGQERKEAICQTP
;
A
#
# COMPACT_ATOMS: atom_id res chain seq x y z
N CYS A 1 4.54 8.10 4.72
CA CYS A 1 5.41 7.22 5.55
C CYS A 1 5.12 7.48 7.02
N ILE A 2 5.09 6.44 7.86
CA ILE A 2 4.76 6.60 9.29
C ILE A 2 6.01 7.00 10.07
N PRO A 3 6.04 8.17 10.74
CA PRO A 3 7.17 8.58 11.56
C PRO A 3 7.35 7.68 12.78
N LEU A 4 8.59 7.38 13.13
CA LEU A 4 8.92 6.75 14.41
C LEU A 4 9.06 7.82 15.49
N ARG A 5 8.54 7.53 16.69
CA ARG A 5 8.82 8.38 17.85
C ARG A 5 10.33 8.37 18.16
N PRO A 6 10.92 9.51 18.58
CA PRO A 6 12.35 9.62 18.87
C PRO A 6 12.89 8.53 19.81
N GLU A 7 12.09 8.11 20.79
CA GLU A 7 12.46 7.09 21.77
C GLU A 7 12.62 5.70 21.13
N SER A 8 11.84 5.41 20.09
CA SER A 8 11.87 4.13 19.38
C SER A 8 12.94 4.07 18.28
N GLN A 9 13.49 5.21 17.83
CA GLN A 9 14.46 5.23 16.72
C GLN A 9 15.73 4.43 17.05
N LYS A 10 16.16 4.47 18.32
CA LYS A 10 17.34 3.73 18.81
C LYS A 10 17.21 2.21 18.67
N LEU A 11 15.99 1.68 18.63
CA LEU A 11 15.72 0.25 18.43
C LEU A 11 16.06 -0.21 17.01
N PHE A 12 16.13 0.72 16.07
CA PHE A 12 16.37 0.47 14.65
C PHE A 12 17.70 1.10 14.20
N ALA A 13 18.70 1.07 15.06
CA ALA A 13 20.04 1.54 14.71
C ALA A 13 20.75 0.53 13.80
N LEU A 14 21.55 1.02 12.86
CA LEU A 14 22.42 0.24 11.99
C LEU A 14 23.82 0.86 11.95
N GLU A 15 24.84 0.01 11.86
CA GLU A 15 26.21 0.45 11.61
C GLU A 15 26.45 0.52 10.10
N TRP A 16 27.07 1.60 9.65
CA TRP A 16 27.56 1.74 8.29
C TRP A 16 29.05 2.04 8.32
N GLU A 17 29.83 1.27 7.56
CA GLU A 17 31.25 1.47 7.38
C GLU A 17 31.51 2.04 5.98
N ASN A 18 32.27 3.13 5.92
CA ASN A 18 32.68 3.72 4.66
C ASN A 18 33.70 2.81 3.96
N PRO A 19 33.41 2.27 2.76
CA PRO A 19 34.29 1.29 2.12
C PRO A 19 35.62 1.88 1.63
N GLN A 20 35.74 3.20 1.48
CA GLN A 20 36.99 3.86 1.09
C GLN A 20 37.86 4.29 2.29
N SER A 21 37.25 4.78 3.36
CA SER A 21 37.98 5.33 4.52
C SER A 21 37.99 4.43 5.77
N GLY A 22 37.22 3.33 5.78
CA GLY A 22 37.06 2.45 6.94
C GLY A 22 36.32 3.08 8.12
N ARG A 23 35.79 4.30 7.95
CA ARG A 23 35.11 5.02 9.03
C ARG A 23 33.74 4.39 9.30
N LYS A 24 33.50 4.03 10.56
CA LYS A 24 32.22 3.53 11.06
C LYS A 24 31.35 4.67 11.59
N ILE A 25 30.07 4.67 11.24
CA ILE A 25 29.04 5.54 11.81
C ILE A 25 27.80 4.72 12.17
N GLN A 26 27.01 5.23 13.10
CA GLN A 26 25.71 4.68 13.43
C GLN A 26 24.62 5.55 12.81
N LEU A 27 23.67 4.91 12.14
CA LEU A 27 22.46 5.52 11.59
C LEU A 27 21.25 4.90 12.28
N ALA A 28 20.12 5.59 12.27
CA ALA A 28 18.86 5.06 12.77
C ALA A 28 17.70 5.47 11.85
N TRP A 29 16.70 4.61 11.76
CA TRP A 29 15.49 4.92 10.99
C TRP A 29 14.65 5.97 11.71
N THR A 30 14.18 6.99 10.97
CA THR A 30 13.25 8.02 11.46
C THR A 30 11.79 7.74 11.10
N VAL A 31 11.58 6.78 10.21
CA VAL A 31 10.27 6.25 9.78
C VAL A 31 10.23 4.75 9.99
N LEU A 32 9.04 4.17 10.02
CA LEU A 32 8.82 2.74 10.22
C LEU A 32 9.64 1.92 9.20
N PRO A 33 10.59 1.09 9.63
CA PRO A 33 11.50 0.41 8.72
C PRO A 33 10.85 -0.80 8.05
N GLN A 34 11.30 -1.08 6.84
CA GLN A 34 11.02 -2.33 6.15
C GLN A 34 11.73 -3.49 6.87
N GLY A 35 11.05 -4.63 6.99
CA GLY A 35 11.59 -5.82 7.67
C GLY A 35 11.26 -5.91 9.16
N PHE A 36 10.70 -4.86 9.78
CA PHE A 36 10.14 -4.99 11.12
C PHE A 36 8.78 -5.71 11.07
N LYS A 37 8.65 -6.78 11.87
CA LYS A 37 7.51 -7.71 11.81
C LYS A 37 6.13 -7.06 11.97
N ASN A 38 6.03 -5.98 12.75
CA ASN A 38 4.76 -5.28 12.99
C ASN A 38 4.55 -4.10 12.04
N SER A 39 5.50 -3.83 11.13
CA SER A 39 5.37 -2.72 10.17
C SER A 39 4.10 -2.82 9.32
N PRO A 40 3.74 -3.99 8.75
CA PRO A 40 2.51 -4.13 7.97
C PRO A 40 1.26 -3.78 8.79
N THR A 41 1.13 -4.34 10.00
CA THR A 41 -0.03 -4.10 10.87
C THR A 41 -0.13 -2.65 11.33
N ILE A 42 0.99 -2.02 11.68
CA ILE A 42 1.02 -0.59 12.06
C ILE A 42 0.59 0.27 10.88
N PHE A 43 1.10 -0.04 9.69
CA PHE A 43 0.75 0.68 8.48
C PHE A 43 -0.73 0.54 8.13
N GLU A 44 -1.22 -0.69 8.10
CA GLU A 44 -2.62 -1.01 7.85
C GLU A 44 -3.54 -0.27 8.82
N THR A 45 -3.25 -0.32 10.12
CA THR A 45 -4.06 0.33 11.16
C THR A 45 -4.12 1.85 10.97
N GLN A 46 -2.99 2.47 10.61
CA GLN A 46 -2.97 3.92 10.36
C GLN A 46 -3.76 4.28 9.11
N LEU A 47 -3.56 3.53 8.02
CA LEU A 47 -4.26 3.78 6.76
C LEU A 47 -5.78 3.56 6.90
N VAL A 48 -6.23 2.56 7.66
CA VAL A 48 -7.67 2.37 7.96
C VAL A 48 -8.25 3.62 8.62
N LYS A 49 -7.58 4.15 9.66
CA LYS A 49 -8.04 5.35 10.38
C LYS A 49 -8.10 6.59 9.49
N ASP A 50 -7.16 6.73 8.57
CA ASP A 50 -7.17 7.84 7.61
C ASP A 50 -8.31 7.63 6.60
N LEU A 51 -8.51 6.41 6.08
CA LEU A 51 -9.63 6.11 5.17
C LEU A 51 -11.01 6.23 5.82
N GLU A 52 -11.13 6.13 7.14
CA GLU A 52 -12.36 6.43 7.90
C GLU A 52 -12.69 7.92 7.90
N GLN A 53 -11.68 8.79 7.83
CA GLN A 53 -11.84 10.25 7.77
C GLN A 53 -12.07 10.76 6.34
N TRP A 54 -11.84 9.92 5.33
CA TRP A 54 -12.07 10.27 3.94
C TRP A 54 -13.56 10.41 3.62
N GLU A 55 -13.98 11.62 3.24
CA GLU A 55 -15.33 11.89 2.77
C GLU A 55 -15.57 11.26 1.38
N ARG A 56 -16.24 10.10 1.39
CA ARG A 56 -16.51 9.33 0.17
C ARG A 56 -17.47 10.09 -0.76
N PRO A 57 -17.22 10.09 -2.09
CA PRO A 57 -18.17 10.66 -3.04
C PRO A 57 -19.54 10.00 -2.98
N LYS A 58 -20.58 10.75 -3.37
CA LYS A 58 -21.95 10.23 -3.44
C LYS A 58 -22.02 9.04 -4.41
N GLY A 59 -22.87 8.07 -4.08
CA GLY A 59 -23.10 6.86 -4.89
C GLY A 59 -22.78 5.57 -4.14
N LYS A 60 -23.01 4.43 -4.80
CA LYS A 60 -22.67 3.11 -4.25
C LYS A 60 -21.30 2.68 -4.76
N GLY A 61 -20.37 2.50 -3.84
CA GLY A 61 -19.02 1.99 -4.11
C GLY A 61 -18.47 1.27 -2.89
N THR A 62 -17.46 0.44 -3.14
CA THR A 62 -16.75 -0.33 -2.12
C THR A 62 -15.28 0.00 -2.23
N VAL A 63 -14.63 0.16 -1.07
CA VAL A 63 -13.18 0.21 -0.96
C VAL A 63 -12.73 -0.98 -0.13
N LEU A 64 -11.79 -1.74 -0.66
CA LEU A 64 -11.07 -2.79 0.06
C LEU A 64 -9.63 -2.34 0.24
N GLN A 65 -9.09 -2.61 1.43
CA GLN A 65 -7.71 -2.31 1.78
C GLN A 65 -7.08 -3.60 2.32
N TYR A 66 -5.84 -3.86 1.91
CA TYR A 66 -4.98 -4.87 2.48
C TYR A 66 -3.57 -4.30 2.60
N VAL A 67 -3.13 -4.02 3.83
CA VAL A 67 -1.85 -3.34 4.10
C VAL A 67 -1.71 -2.06 3.25
N ASP A 68 -0.92 -2.08 2.17
CA ASP A 68 -0.65 -0.98 1.24
C ASP A 68 -1.42 -1.05 -0.09
N ASP A 69 -2.13 -2.15 -0.36
CA ASP A 69 -2.95 -2.33 -1.55
C ASP A 69 -4.40 -1.87 -1.33
N ILE A 70 -4.88 -0.97 -2.17
CA ILE A 70 -6.25 -0.46 -2.14
C ILE A 70 -6.98 -0.80 -3.45
N LEU A 71 -8.18 -1.33 -3.33
CA LEU A 71 -9.11 -1.56 -4.45
C LEU A 71 -10.34 -0.67 -4.30
N VAL A 72 -10.70 0.03 -5.36
CA VAL A 72 -11.95 0.81 -5.47
C VAL A 72 -12.85 0.13 -6.50
N ALA A 73 -14.08 -0.20 -6.12
CA ALA A 73 -15.06 -0.85 -6.99
C ALA A 73 -16.41 -0.10 -6.95
N THR A 74 -16.94 0.22 -8.12
CA THR A 74 -18.26 0.88 -8.30
C THR A 74 -19.03 0.20 -9.43
N LYS A 75 -20.32 0.53 -9.57
CA LYS A 75 -21.16 -0.05 -10.63
C LYS A 75 -20.84 0.47 -12.03
N THR A 76 -20.45 1.74 -12.16
CA THR A 76 -20.11 2.36 -13.45
C THR A 76 -18.68 2.87 -13.44
N ARG A 77 -18.10 2.97 -14.64
CA ARG A 77 -16.72 3.47 -14.82
C ARG A 77 -16.60 4.93 -14.39
N GLU A 78 -17.60 5.75 -14.67
CA GLU A 78 -17.63 7.18 -14.33
C GLU A 78 -17.57 7.37 -12.82
N GLN A 79 -18.38 6.60 -12.08
CA GLN A 79 -18.33 6.58 -10.62
C GLN A 79 -16.97 6.10 -10.11
N CYS A 80 -16.37 5.09 -10.75
CA CYS A 80 -15.06 4.55 -10.37
C CYS A 80 -13.99 5.64 -10.47
N LEU A 81 -14.00 6.40 -11.56
CA LEU A 81 -13.07 7.51 -11.79
C LEU A 81 -13.29 8.64 -10.76
N THR A 82 -14.54 9.00 -10.47
CA THR A 82 -14.84 10.01 -9.42
C THR A 82 -14.33 9.57 -8.05
N TRP A 83 -14.57 8.31 -7.67
CA TRP A 83 -14.08 7.74 -6.42
C TRP A 83 -12.56 7.69 -6.37
N THR A 84 -11.92 7.25 -7.45
CA THR A 84 -10.46 7.16 -7.55
C THR A 84 -9.81 8.55 -7.43
N ILE A 85 -10.31 9.56 -8.14
CA ILE A 85 -9.78 10.93 -8.06
C ILE A 85 -9.92 11.48 -6.64
N SER A 86 -11.10 11.33 -6.02
CA SER A 86 -11.34 11.77 -4.64
C SER A 86 -10.40 11.08 -3.65
N LEU A 87 -10.23 9.76 -3.77
CA LEU A 87 -9.31 8.99 -2.92
C LEU A 87 -7.86 9.43 -3.11
N LEU A 88 -7.39 9.57 -4.35
CA LEU A 88 -6.00 9.97 -4.63
C LEU A 88 -5.71 11.37 -4.10
N ASN A 89 -6.65 12.31 -4.25
CA ASN A 89 -6.52 13.64 -3.66
C ASN A 89 -6.42 13.56 -2.14
N TYR A 90 -7.31 12.81 -1.49
CA TYR A 90 -7.30 12.61 -0.04
C TYR A 90 -5.96 12.02 0.43
N LEU A 91 -5.53 10.90 -0.17
CA LEU A 91 -4.25 10.24 0.14
C LEU A 91 -3.07 11.21 -0.03
N GLY A 92 -3.10 12.06 -1.05
CA GLY A 92 -2.11 13.11 -1.24
C GLY A 92 -2.10 14.13 -0.11
N THR A 93 -3.27 14.53 0.40
CA THR A 93 -3.37 15.49 1.52
C THR A 93 -2.83 14.95 2.84
N VAL A 94 -3.03 13.66 3.12
CA VAL A 94 -2.49 13.00 4.32
C VAL A 94 -1.02 12.55 4.15
N GLY A 95 -0.45 12.69 2.95
CA GLY A 95 0.97 12.46 2.69
C GLY A 95 1.33 11.03 2.26
N TYR A 96 0.35 10.23 1.84
CA TYR A 96 0.62 8.98 1.13
C TYR A 96 1.02 9.23 -0.31
N ARG A 97 1.78 8.29 -0.88
CA ARG A 97 2.16 8.29 -2.29
C ARG A 97 1.71 6.99 -2.92
N VAL A 98 1.12 7.09 -4.10
CA VAL A 98 0.65 5.94 -4.88
C VAL A 98 1.59 5.71 -6.05
N SER A 99 1.88 4.45 -6.35
CA SER A 99 2.75 4.08 -7.47
C SER A 99 2.01 4.27 -8.80
N HIS A 100 2.40 5.29 -9.57
CA HIS A 100 1.80 5.54 -10.88
C HIS A 100 1.98 4.36 -11.85
N SER A 101 3.16 3.73 -11.86
CA SER A 101 3.46 2.62 -12.77
C SER A 101 2.72 1.32 -12.45
N LYS A 102 2.21 1.16 -11.22
CA LYS A 102 1.45 -0.02 -10.78
C LYS A 102 -0.06 0.22 -10.69
N ALA A 103 -0.50 1.47 -10.82
CA ALA A 103 -1.91 1.82 -10.67
C ALA A 103 -2.75 1.28 -11.85
N GLN A 104 -3.86 0.61 -11.53
CA GLN A 104 -4.83 0.11 -12.50
C GLN A 104 -6.12 0.95 -12.41
N ILE A 105 -6.27 1.97 -13.25
CA ILE A 105 -7.34 2.97 -13.11
C ILE A 105 -8.48 2.75 -14.11
N GLY A 106 -9.69 2.56 -13.57
CA GLY A 106 -10.93 2.51 -14.35
C GLY A 106 -11.08 1.26 -15.24
N HIS A 107 -10.29 0.21 -15.01
CA HIS A 107 -10.42 -1.05 -15.76
C HIS A 107 -11.60 -1.89 -15.28
N GLN A 108 -12.18 -2.66 -16.20
CA GLN A 108 -13.22 -3.64 -15.89
C GLN A 108 -12.63 -4.94 -15.29
N GLN A 109 -11.40 -5.27 -15.67
CA GLN A 109 -10.60 -6.35 -15.09
C GLN A 109 -9.38 -5.76 -14.40
N VAL A 110 -9.11 -6.20 -13.17
CA VAL A 110 -7.94 -5.77 -12.39
C VAL A 110 -7.32 -6.96 -11.65
N THR A 111 -6.03 -6.86 -11.39
CA THR A 111 -5.32 -7.78 -10.48
C THR A 111 -5.23 -7.15 -9.10
N TYR A 112 -5.71 -7.84 -8.07
CA TYR A 112 -5.65 -7.43 -6.66
C TYR A 112 -5.25 -8.61 -5.78
N LEU A 113 -4.15 -8.48 -5.03
CA LEU A 113 -3.57 -9.56 -4.21
C LEU A 113 -3.38 -10.87 -4.99
N GLU A 114 -2.90 -10.74 -6.22
CA GLU A 114 -2.68 -11.85 -7.17
C GLU A 114 -3.97 -12.60 -7.58
N PHE A 115 -5.13 -12.01 -7.36
CA PHE A 115 -6.41 -12.45 -7.94
C PHE A 115 -6.80 -11.56 -9.11
N GLU A 116 -7.25 -12.16 -10.19
CA GLU A 116 -7.91 -11.46 -11.28
C GLU A 116 -9.40 -11.29 -10.94
N LEU A 117 -9.87 -10.06 -10.97
CA LEU A 117 -11.25 -9.67 -10.68
C LEU A 117 -11.88 -9.11 -11.95
N SER A 118 -13.00 -9.68 -12.40
CA SER A 118 -13.74 -9.20 -13.57
C SER A 118 -15.20 -9.64 -13.51
N GLY A 119 -16.14 -8.74 -13.81
CA GLY A 119 -17.55 -9.10 -14.00
C GLY A 119 -18.26 -9.75 -12.80
N GLY A 120 -17.71 -9.63 -11.58
CA GLY A 120 -18.22 -10.32 -10.38
C GLY A 120 -17.60 -11.70 -10.11
N GLU A 121 -16.69 -12.15 -10.98
CA GLU A 121 -15.90 -13.36 -10.80
C GLU A 121 -14.53 -13.05 -10.19
N ARG A 122 -13.94 -14.06 -9.57
CA ARG A 122 -12.59 -14.03 -8.98
C ARG A 122 -11.84 -15.30 -9.38
N THR A 123 -10.71 -15.13 -10.03
CA THR A 123 -9.82 -16.24 -10.41
C THR A 123 -8.42 -16.02 -9.84
N LEU A 124 -7.69 -17.12 -9.61
CA LEU A 124 -6.27 -17.05 -9.25
C LEU A 124 -5.47 -16.53 -10.45
N GLY A 125 -4.66 -15.50 -10.23
CA GLY A 125 -3.76 -14.95 -11.24
C GLY A 125 -2.73 -15.98 -11.68
N GLN A 126 -2.30 -15.86 -12.94
CA GLN A 126 -1.38 -16.80 -13.56
C GLN A 126 -0.05 -16.93 -12.81
N GLU A 127 0.53 -15.81 -12.38
CA GLU A 127 1.79 -15.78 -11.62
C GLU A 127 1.71 -16.58 -10.32
N ARG A 128 0.58 -16.48 -9.59
CA ARG A 128 0.37 -17.22 -8.35
C ARG A 128 0.23 -18.72 -8.59
N LYS A 129 -0.43 -19.12 -9.69
CA LYS A 129 -0.49 -20.54 -10.08
C LYS A 129 0.91 -21.07 -10.37
N GLU A 130 1.71 -20.31 -11.10
CA GLU A 130 3.09 -20.69 -11.45
C GLU A 130 3.96 -20.82 -10.20
N ALA A 131 3.90 -19.88 -9.26
CA ALA A 131 4.65 -19.94 -8.00
C ALA A 131 4.31 -21.21 -7.18
N ILE A 132 3.03 -21.58 -7.10
CA ILE A 132 2.60 -22.80 -6.39
C ILE A 132 3.08 -24.04 -7.14
N CYS A 133 2.90 -24.12 -8.46
CA CYS A 133 3.30 -25.27 -9.26
C CYS A 133 4.83 -25.48 -9.32
N GLN A 134 5.62 -24.42 -9.11
CA GLN A 134 7.09 -24.48 -9.07
C GLN A 134 7.65 -24.71 -7.66
N THR A 135 6.78 -24.77 -6.64
CA THR A 135 7.22 -25.11 -5.28
C THR A 135 7.64 -26.60 -5.25
N PRO A 136 8.87 -26.93 -4.79
CA PRO A 136 9.38 -28.30 -4.75
C PRO A 136 8.55 -29.27 -3.92
#